data_AF-A0A7S3HGJ4-F1
#
_entry.id   AF-A0A7S3HGJ4-F1
#
_cell.length_a   1.000
_cell.length_b   1.000
_cell.length_c   1.000
_cell.angle_alpha   90.00
_cell.angle_beta   90.00
_cell.angle_gamma   90.00
#
_symmetry.space_group_name_H-M   'P 1'
#
loop_
_entity.id
_entity.type
_entity.pdbx_description
1 polymer ?
#
loop_
_entity_poly.entity_id
_entity_poly.type
_entity_poly.pdbx_seq_one_letter_code
_entity_poly.pdbx_strand_id
1 'polypeptide(L)'
;QYGGMYQFVDTVTNQFLSVQDGRLVLSPILNRATYFHCFVKETNLFAAQNDKFQKYIGCAFLGHIVVESTYFGTQEEVFIDFKAEKTGIMFIARHWGAGGWLKRPPTVVVQKEGEPPVPPSLPYMTETTSSIEDKEGFIEFRPVKINAKQKLAEDEL
;
A
#
# COMPACT_ATOMS: atom_id res chain seq x y z
N GLN A 1 9.95 15.94 -3.46
CA GLN A 1 10.00 16.46 -2.08
C GLN A 1 9.64 15.35 -1.11
N TYR A 2 10.27 15.25 0.07
CA TYR A 2 9.85 14.28 1.09
C TYR A 2 8.51 14.71 1.72
N GLY A 3 7.49 13.86 1.64
CA GLY A 3 6.14 14.11 2.17
C GLY A 3 5.96 13.61 3.61
N GLY A 4 6.77 12.63 4.04
CA GLY A 4 6.74 12.05 5.37
C GLY A 4 6.73 10.53 5.35
N MET A 5 6.69 9.92 6.53
CA MET A 5 6.51 8.48 6.70
C MET A 5 5.06 8.22 7.07
N TYR A 6 4.45 7.22 6.43
CA TYR A 6 3.04 6.90 6.60
C TYR A 6 2.84 5.41 6.82
N GLN A 7 1.78 5.09 7.57
CA GLN A 7 1.12 3.79 7.56
C GLN A 7 -0.20 3.92 6.79
N PHE A 8 -0.62 2.83 6.15
CA PHE A 8 -1.93 2.74 5.52
C PHE A 8 -2.73 1.66 6.22
N VAL A 9 -3.83 2.05 6.87
CA VAL A 9 -4.69 1.13 7.62
C VAL A 9 -5.94 0.87 6.81
N ASP A 10 -6.20 -0.39 6.45
CA ASP A 10 -7.42 -0.79 5.74
C ASP A 10 -8.64 -0.43 6.59
N THR A 11 -9.58 0.33 6.03
CA THR A 11 -10.77 0.81 6.76
C THR A 11 -11.76 -0.30 7.08
N VAL A 12 -11.67 -1.46 6.40
CA VAL A 12 -12.55 -2.60 6.64
C VAL A 12 -11.97 -3.57 7.67
N THR A 13 -10.70 -3.96 7.51
CA THR A 13 -10.09 -5.01 8.36
C THR A 13 -9.26 -4.47 9.51
N ASN A 14 -8.99 -3.16 9.54
CA ASN A 14 -8.02 -2.52 10.44
C ASN A 14 -6.59 -3.10 10.36
N GLN A 15 -6.27 -3.83 9.28
CA GLN A 15 -4.93 -4.33 9.02
C GLN A 15 -4.07 -3.27 8.32
N PHE A 16 -2.76 -3.38 8.50
CA PHE A 16 -1.79 -2.47 7.89
C PHE A 16 -1.37 -2.98 6.51
N LEU A 17 -1.26 -2.07 5.55
CA LEU A 17 -0.49 -2.34 4.34
C LEU A 17 0.94 -2.68 4.74
N SER A 18 1.43 -3.82 4.28
CA SER A 18 2.76 -4.32 4.59
C SER A 18 3.44 -4.90 3.37
N VAL A 19 4.75 -5.10 3.47
CA VAL A 19 5.55 -5.78 2.45
C VAL A 19 6.01 -7.13 2.97
N GLN A 20 5.78 -8.17 2.18
CA GLN A 20 6.25 -9.52 2.44
C GLN A 20 6.71 -10.15 1.12
N ASP A 21 7.92 -10.70 1.11
CA ASP A 21 8.51 -11.37 -0.06
C ASP A 21 8.44 -10.54 -1.36
N GLY A 22 8.70 -9.22 -1.24
CA GLY A 22 8.65 -8.29 -2.38
C GLY A 22 7.25 -7.93 -2.89
N ARG A 23 6.20 -8.31 -2.15
CA ARG A 23 4.79 -8.08 -2.52
C ARG A 23 4.04 -7.37 -1.41
N LEU A 24 2.93 -6.74 -1.77
CA LEU A 24 2.04 -6.12 -0.80
C LEU A 24 1.10 -7.16 -0.17
N VAL A 25 0.91 -7.05 1.14
CA VAL A 25 -0.07 -7.82 1.92
C VAL A 25 -0.77 -6.90 2.91
N LEU A 26 -1.90 -7.34 3.45
CA LEU A 26 -2.46 -6.76 4.67
C LEU A 26 -1.96 -7.58 5.86
N SER A 27 -1.45 -6.92 6.89
CA SER A 27 -0.86 -7.54 8.08
C SER A 27 -1.49 -6.95 9.34
N PRO A 28 -1.87 -7.77 10.34
CA PRO A 28 -2.24 -7.26 11.65
C PRO A 28 -1.02 -6.85 12.49
N ILE A 29 0.18 -7.29 12.09
CA ILE A 29 1.42 -7.05 12.83
C ILE A 29 2.02 -5.72 12.38
N LEU A 30 2.22 -4.83 13.34
CA LEU A 30 2.93 -3.58 13.17
C LEU A 30 4.44 -3.80 13.23
N ASN A 31 5.16 -3.38 12.20
CA ASN A 31 6.61 -3.42 12.16
C ASN A 31 7.14 -2.54 11.01
N ARG A 32 8.47 -2.50 10.83
CA ARG A 32 9.09 -1.70 9.76
C ARG A 32 8.63 -2.01 8.33
N ALA A 33 8.04 -3.17 8.08
CA ALA A 33 7.46 -3.50 6.78
C ALA A 33 6.10 -2.82 6.52
N THR A 34 5.46 -2.20 7.53
CA THR A 34 4.21 -1.43 7.38
C THR A 34 4.44 0.08 7.21
N TYR A 35 5.69 0.52 7.27
CA TYR A 35 6.07 1.92 7.10
C TYR A 35 6.49 2.25 5.68
N PHE A 36 5.96 3.36 5.16
CA PHE A 36 6.28 3.86 3.83
C PHE A 36 6.73 5.31 3.86
N HIS A 37 7.96 5.56 3.40
CA HIS A 37 8.43 6.90 3.05
C HIS A 37 7.74 7.34 1.78
N CYS A 38 6.93 8.40 1.89
CA CYS A 38 6.18 8.94 0.78
C CYS A 38 6.90 10.20 0.27
N PHE A 39 7.26 10.20 -1.01
CA PHE A 39 7.91 11.31 -1.69
C PHE A 39 6.93 11.89 -2.70
N VAL A 40 6.72 13.20 -2.66
CA VAL A 40 5.89 13.92 -3.61
C VAL A 40 6.72 14.24 -4.85
N LYS A 41 6.21 13.86 -6.02
CA LYS A 41 6.67 14.29 -7.33
C LYS A 41 5.58 15.19 -7.91
N GLU A 42 5.94 16.40 -8.31
CA GLU A 42 4.97 17.41 -8.77
C GLU A 42 3.88 17.68 -7.71
N THR A 43 2.63 17.84 -8.11
CA THR A 43 1.55 18.28 -7.22
C THR A 43 0.88 17.11 -6.49
N ASN A 44 0.69 15.97 -7.16
CA ASN A 44 -0.11 14.87 -6.63
C ASN A 44 0.43 13.45 -6.94
N LEU A 45 1.60 13.32 -7.57
CA LEU A 45 2.20 12.01 -7.80
C LEU A 45 3.11 11.67 -6.63
N PHE A 46 3.12 10.40 -6.23
CA PHE A 46 3.87 9.96 -5.08
C PHE A 46 4.74 8.75 -5.41
N ALA A 47 5.86 8.66 -4.71
CA ALA A 47 6.64 7.45 -4.58
C ALA A 47 6.44 6.94 -3.15
N ALA A 48 6.06 5.68 -2.96
CA ALA A 48 6.00 5.06 -1.64
C ALA A 48 7.11 4.03 -1.51
N GLN A 49 8.11 4.29 -0.67
CA GLN A 49 9.21 3.38 -0.40
C GLN A 49 9.03 2.72 0.95
N ASN A 50 9.11 1.39 1.01
CA ASN A 50 9.03 0.67 2.26
C ASN A 50 10.27 0.91 3.15
N ASP A 51 10.08 1.15 4.45
CA ASP A 51 11.17 1.45 5.40
C ASP A 51 12.07 0.24 5.69
N LYS A 52 11.53 -0.98 5.78
CA LYS A 52 12.33 -2.19 6.03
C LYS A 52 13.16 -2.58 4.82
N PHE A 53 12.52 -2.69 3.66
CA PHE A 53 13.15 -3.24 2.45
C PHE A 53 13.82 -2.18 1.57
N GLN A 54 13.54 -0.90 1.81
CA GLN A 54 14.05 0.22 1.00
C GLN A 54 13.68 0.11 -0.48
N LYS A 55 12.53 -0.52 -0.77
CA LYS A 55 11.99 -0.72 -2.12
C LYS A 55 10.72 0.08 -2.35
N TYR A 56 10.55 0.57 -3.57
CA TYR A 56 9.36 1.32 -3.98
C TYR A 56 8.24 0.38 -4.38
N ILE A 57 7.02 0.73 -3.96
CA ILE A 57 5.79 0.17 -4.52
C ILE A 57 5.68 0.64 -5.97
N GLY A 58 5.31 -0.28 -6.85
CA GLY A 58 4.97 0.03 -8.22
C GLY A 58 4.17 -1.10 -8.86
N CYS A 59 3.92 -0.93 -10.14
CA CYS A 59 3.31 -1.95 -10.97
C CYS A 59 4.28 -2.30 -12.10
N ALA A 60 4.48 -3.60 -12.30
CA ALA A 60 5.36 -4.14 -13.32
C ALA A 60 4.68 -4.18 -14.69
N PHE A 61 5.45 -4.44 -15.75
CA PHE A 61 5.00 -4.37 -17.14
C PHE A 61 3.70 -5.13 -17.45
N LEU A 62 3.42 -6.23 -16.76
CA LEU A 62 2.20 -7.03 -16.96
C LEU A 62 1.03 -6.63 -16.03
N GLY A 63 1.08 -5.46 -15.41
CA GLY A 63 0.00 -4.98 -14.54
C GLY A 63 0.02 -5.56 -13.12
N HIS A 64 1.04 -6.32 -12.74
CA HIS A 64 1.14 -6.91 -11.40
C HIS A 64 1.86 -5.97 -10.43
N ILE A 65 1.33 -5.93 -9.21
CA ILE A 65 1.82 -5.03 -8.17
C ILE A 65 3.04 -5.63 -7.48
N VAL A 66 4.11 -4.85 -7.39
CA VAL A 66 5.43 -5.29 -6.90
C VAL A 66 6.06 -4.26 -5.97
N VAL A 67 6.98 -4.73 -5.13
CA VAL A 67 7.78 -3.90 -4.23
C VAL A 67 9.26 -4.28 -4.35
N GLU A 68 9.85 -4.02 -5.52
CA GLU A 68 11.16 -4.56 -5.88
C GLU A 68 12.19 -3.51 -6.28
N SER A 69 11.74 -2.34 -6.75
CA SER A 69 12.64 -1.32 -7.29
C SER A 69 13.35 -0.52 -6.20
N THR A 70 14.66 -0.28 -6.37
CA THR A 70 15.44 0.65 -5.55
C THR A 70 15.36 2.09 -6.03
N TYR A 71 14.82 2.34 -7.23
CA TYR A 71 14.82 3.64 -7.86
C TYR A 71 13.40 4.06 -8.22
N PHE A 72 13.02 5.27 -7.82
CA PHE A 72 11.75 5.85 -8.21
C PHE A 72 11.72 6.14 -9.71
N GLY A 73 10.60 5.81 -10.38
CA GLY A 73 10.38 6.04 -11.81
C GLY A 73 10.83 4.91 -12.73
N THR A 74 11.42 3.82 -12.21
CA THR A 74 11.70 2.62 -13.03
C THR A 74 10.47 1.73 -13.26
N GLN A 75 9.43 1.93 -12.45
CA GLN A 75 8.13 1.26 -12.54
C GLN A 75 7.03 2.33 -12.62
N GLU A 76 5.79 1.89 -12.81
CA GLU A 76 4.59 2.74 -12.81
C GLU A 76 4.49 3.60 -11.53
N GLU A 77 3.97 4.82 -11.67
CA GLU A 77 3.86 5.80 -10.59
C GLU A 77 2.61 5.54 -9.75
N VAL A 78 2.66 5.90 -8.45
CA VAL A 78 1.48 5.79 -7.58
C VAL A 78 0.89 7.16 -7.28
N PHE A 79 -0.43 7.22 -7.21
CA PHE A 79 -1.18 8.36 -6.70
C PHE A 79 -1.83 7.98 -5.37
N ILE A 80 -1.67 8.85 -4.38
CA ILE A 80 -2.22 8.71 -3.03
C ILE A 80 -2.70 10.09 -2.59
N ASP A 81 -3.98 10.24 -2.28
CA ASP A 81 -4.49 11.48 -1.71
C ASP A 81 -4.27 11.48 -0.18
N PHE A 82 -3.25 12.18 0.28
CA PHE A 82 -2.96 12.35 1.72
C PHE A 82 -3.77 13.47 2.39
N LYS A 83 -4.51 14.29 1.63
CA LYS A 83 -5.34 15.37 2.18
C LYS A 83 -6.73 14.87 2.56
N ALA A 84 -7.19 13.82 1.91
CA ALA A 84 -8.44 13.16 2.25
C ALA A 84 -8.32 12.37 3.57
N GLU A 85 -9.44 12.27 4.31
CA GLU A 85 -9.54 11.43 5.51
C GLU A 85 -9.29 9.94 5.19
N LYS A 86 -9.68 9.55 3.98
CA LYS A 86 -9.55 8.21 3.43
C LYS A 86 -8.99 8.29 2.02
N THR A 87 -8.22 7.29 1.64
CA THR A 87 -7.48 7.28 0.38
C THR A 87 -7.46 5.89 -0.25
N GLY A 88 -7.14 5.83 -1.53
CA GLY A 88 -6.78 4.59 -2.21
C GLY A 88 -5.36 4.72 -2.76
N ILE A 89 -4.74 3.60 -3.11
CA ILE A 89 -3.48 3.60 -3.85
C ILE A 89 -3.83 3.33 -5.30
N MET A 90 -3.66 4.34 -6.16
CA MET A 90 -3.87 4.22 -7.60
C MET A 90 -2.52 4.05 -8.29
N PHE A 91 -2.42 3.08 -9.19
CA PHE A 91 -1.27 2.86 -10.05
C PHE A 91 -1.54 3.48 -11.41
N ILE A 92 -0.57 4.24 -11.93
CA ILE A 92 -0.67 4.91 -13.22
C ILE A 92 0.43 4.38 -14.13
N ALA A 93 0.01 3.71 -15.21
CA ALA A 93 0.88 3.19 -16.23
C ALA A 93 1.58 4.32 -16.99
N ARG A 94 2.90 4.36 -16.87
CA ARG A 94 3.74 5.42 -17.44
C ARG A 94 3.65 5.54 -18.95
N HIS A 95 3.32 4.44 -19.66
CA HIS A 95 3.39 4.38 -21.11
C HIS A 95 2.05 4.57 -21.81
N TRP A 96 0.92 4.31 -21.15
CA TRP A 96 -0.39 4.28 -21.81
C TRP A 96 -1.44 5.16 -21.15
N GLY A 97 -1.12 5.83 -20.03
CA GLY A 97 -2.09 6.65 -19.29
C GLY A 97 -3.23 5.84 -18.65
N ALA A 98 -3.20 4.51 -18.80
CA ALA A 98 -4.07 3.59 -18.09
C ALA A 98 -3.70 3.57 -16.60
N GLY A 99 -4.66 3.24 -15.75
CA GLY A 99 -4.42 3.12 -14.32
C GLY A 99 -5.59 2.45 -13.63
N GLY A 100 -5.36 2.04 -12.38
CA GLY A 100 -6.36 1.36 -11.57
C GLY A 100 -6.01 1.43 -10.09
N TRP A 101 -7.00 1.16 -9.26
CA TRP A 101 -6.86 1.19 -7.81
C TRP A 101 -6.42 -0.17 -7.29
N LEU A 102 -5.55 -0.21 -6.29
CA LEU A 102 -5.23 -1.42 -5.55
C LEU A 102 -6.52 -2.13 -5.13
N LYS A 103 -6.65 -3.42 -5.42
CA LYS A 103 -7.81 -4.22 -4.98
C LYS A 103 -7.51 -4.97 -3.69
N ARG A 104 -8.54 -5.13 -2.86
CA ARG A 104 -8.47 -6.06 -1.73
C ARG A 104 -8.46 -7.50 -2.28
N PRO A 105 -7.61 -8.40 -1.77
CA PRO A 105 -7.60 -9.78 -2.23
C PRO A 105 -8.95 -10.46 -1.86
N PRO A 106 -9.50 -11.31 -2.73
CA PRO A 106 -10.80 -11.95 -2.49
C PRO A 106 -10.78 -12.91 -1.28
N THR A 107 -9.60 -13.37 -0.87
CA THR A 107 -9.38 -14.29 0.24
C THR A 107 -9.24 -13.60 1.61
N VAL A 108 -9.31 -12.27 1.68
CA VAL A 108 -9.40 -11.56 2.96
C VAL A 108 -10.81 -11.79 3.51
N VAL A 109 -10.97 -12.89 4.24
CA VAL A 109 -12.19 -13.20 4.96
C VAL A 109 -12.32 -12.19 6.10
N VAL A 110 -13.29 -11.28 6.01
CA VAL A 110 -13.77 -10.57 7.20
C VAL A 110 -14.26 -11.66 8.14
N GLN A 111 -13.53 -11.92 9.23
CA GLN A 111 -13.90 -12.96 10.20
C GLN A 111 -15.34 -12.68 10.65
N LYS A 112 -16.25 -13.58 10.27
CA LYS A 112 -17.60 -13.57 10.82
C LYS A 112 -17.52 -14.14 12.24
N GLU A 113 -18.25 -13.52 13.16
CA GLU A 113 -18.37 -14.03 14.54
C GLU A 113 -18.81 -15.51 14.51
N GLY A 114 -17.99 -16.39 15.08
CA GLY A 114 -18.32 -17.80 15.28
C GLY A 114 -17.60 -18.84 14.40
N GLU A 115 -16.74 -18.44 13.45
CA GLU A 115 -15.96 -19.38 12.64
C GLU A 115 -14.55 -19.66 13.23
N PRO A 116 -14.00 -20.88 13.05
CA PRO A 116 -12.66 -21.22 13.51
C PRO A 116 -11.59 -20.39 12.78
N PRO A 117 -10.51 -19.97 13.45
CA PRO A 117 -9.47 -19.15 12.84
C PRO A 117 -8.73 -19.96 11.76
N VAL A 118 -8.93 -19.57 10.50
CA VAL A 118 -8.11 -20.05 9.38
C VAL A 118 -6.69 -19.47 9.55
N PRO A 119 -5.61 -20.26 9.38
CA PRO A 119 -4.26 -19.73 9.41
C PRO A 119 -4.16 -18.58 8.40
N PRO A 120 -3.61 -17.41 8.76
CA PRO A 120 -3.56 -16.29 7.84
C PRO A 120 -2.53 -16.58 6.76
N SER A 121 -2.96 -17.15 5.63
CA SER A 121 -2.25 -16.88 4.39
C SER A 121 -2.51 -15.41 4.09
N LEU A 122 -1.55 -14.53 4.39
CA LEU A 122 -1.67 -13.11 4.07
C LEU A 122 -1.68 -13.00 2.53
N PRO A 123 -2.84 -12.78 1.90
CA PRO A 123 -2.92 -12.92 0.47
C PRO A 123 -2.21 -11.76 -0.21
N TYR A 124 -1.36 -12.08 -1.17
CA TYR A 124 -0.66 -11.05 -1.94
C TYR A 124 -1.66 -10.20 -2.73
N MET A 125 -1.57 -8.89 -2.57
CA MET A 125 -2.30 -7.92 -3.37
C MET A 125 -1.58 -7.75 -4.71
N THR A 126 -2.12 -8.38 -5.74
CA THR A 126 -1.50 -8.45 -7.07
C THR A 126 -2.30 -7.74 -8.15
N GLU A 127 -3.55 -7.36 -7.86
CA GLU A 127 -4.50 -6.83 -8.83
C GLU A 127 -4.84 -5.35 -8.57
N THR A 128 -5.13 -4.65 -9.67
CA THR A 128 -5.81 -3.36 -9.66
C THR A 128 -7.24 -3.48 -10.20
N THR A 129 -8.07 -2.46 -9.99
CA THR A 129 -9.35 -2.28 -10.68
C THR A 129 -9.14 -2.12 -12.18
N SER A 130 -10.22 -2.21 -12.95
CA SER A 130 -10.16 -2.18 -14.41
C SER A 130 -9.83 -0.79 -14.98
N SER A 131 -10.16 0.28 -14.24
CA SER A 131 -9.84 1.65 -14.61
C SER A 131 -9.76 2.57 -13.38
N ILE A 132 -9.43 3.85 -13.59
CA ILE A 132 -9.41 4.88 -12.55
C ILE A 132 -10.82 5.30 -12.10
N GLU A 133 -11.83 5.09 -12.93
CA GLU A 133 -13.25 5.32 -12.62
C GLU A 133 -13.88 4.12 -11.90
N ASP A 134 -13.37 2.91 -12.15
CA ASP A 134 -13.80 1.69 -11.49
C ASP A 134 -13.27 1.63 -10.05
N LYS A 135 -14.21 1.70 -9.10
CA LYS A 135 -13.96 1.60 -7.66
C LYS A 135 -14.45 0.27 -7.08
N GLU A 136 -14.89 -0.68 -7.90
CA GLU A 136 -15.40 -1.94 -7.39
C GLU A 136 -14.26 -2.79 -6.77
N GLY A 137 -14.40 -3.13 -5.49
CA GLY A 137 -13.41 -3.95 -4.78
C GLY A 137 -12.08 -3.25 -4.45
N PHE A 138 -11.97 -1.94 -4.71
CA PHE A 138 -10.79 -1.18 -4.30
C PHE A 138 -10.61 -1.20 -2.79
N ILE A 139 -9.35 -1.13 -2.35
CA ILE A 139 -9.05 -0.99 -0.92
C ILE A 139 -9.00 0.49 -0.53
N GLU A 140 -9.79 0.81 0.49
CA GLU A 140 -9.80 2.12 1.12
C GLU A 140 -8.90 2.08 2.36
N PHE A 141 -7.98 3.04 2.45
CA PHE A 141 -7.05 3.19 3.54
C PHE A 141 -7.28 4.48 4.29
N ARG A 142 -7.04 4.46 5.59
CA ARG A 142 -6.77 5.65 6.39
C ARG A 142 -5.25 5.85 6.47
N PRO A 143 -4.71 6.92 5.86
CA PRO A 143 -3.28 7.22 5.97
C PRO A 143 -2.97 7.82 7.35
N VAL A 144 -2.00 7.25 8.05
CA VAL A 144 -1.53 7.74 9.36
C VAL A 144 -0.10 8.22 9.22
N LYS A 145 0.12 9.53 9.42
CA LYS A 145 1.47 10.10 9.39
C LYS A 145 2.21 9.73 10.67
N ILE A 146 3.41 9.15 10.51
CA ILE A 146 4.24 8.72 11.62
C ILE A 146 5.26 9.80 11.95
N ASN A 147 5.27 10.20 13.22
CA ASN A 147 6.23 11.17 13.73
C ASN A 147 7.46 10.47 14.29
N ALA A 148 8.62 11.14 14.28
CA ALA A 148 9.90 10.57 14.72
C ALA A 148 9.86 9.96 16.14
N LYS A 149 9.07 10.54 17.04
CA LYS A 149 8.88 10.02 18.42
C LYS A 149 8.17 8.67 18.47
N GLN A 150 7.23 8.42 17.57
CA GLN A 150 6.48 7.16 17.52
C GLN A 150 7.35 6.03 16.97
N LYS A 151 8.21 6.33 15.99
CA LYS A 151 9.16 5.36 15.43
C LYS A 151 10.14 4.83 16.48
N LEU A 152 10.74 5.73 17.26
CA LEU A 152 11.75 5.37 18.28
C LEU A 152 11.18 4.47 19.38
N ALA A 153 9.95 4.73 19.82
CA ALA A 153 9.32 3.93 20.87
C ALA A 153 9.01 2.48 20.43
N GLU A 154 8.91 2.22 19.12
CA GLU A 154 8.68 0.88 18.59
C GLU A 154 9.97 0.14 18.23
N ASP A 155 11.02 0.85 17.83
CA ASP A 155 12.34 0.25 17.60
C ASP A 155 13.02 -0.23 18.91
N GLU A 156 12.51 0.18 20.07
CA GLU A 156 12.97 -0.22 21.42
C GLU A 156 12.21 -1.43 22.02
N LEU A 157 11.18 -1.93 21.33
CA LEU A 157 10.37 -3.11 21.72
C LEU A 157 10.72 -4.36 20.92
#